data_AF-A0A7S1Z8S5-F1
#
_entry.id   AF-A0A7S1Z8S5-F1
#
_cell.length_a   1.000
_cell.length_b   1.000
_cell.length_c   1.000
_cell.angle_alpha   90.00
_cell.angle_beta   90.00
_cell.angle_gamma   90.00
#
_symmetry.space_group_name_H-M   'P 1'
#
loop_
_entity.id
_entity.type
_entity.pdbx_description
1 polymer ?
#
loop_
_entity_poly.entity_id
_entity_poly.type
_entity_poly.pdbx_seq_one_letter_code
_entity_poly.pdbx_strand_id
1 'polypeptide(L)'
;KMMRERQGSMTTAPEQGATVSPEGLETSVGENDENDKIDPITEVQDTIDSLSLSLFEALRGLRDAVAPESAVATMGGANPATVDQDPDYDEFLLAYHNGDVEATALVIKAGGAPPRTREDYLKLLVRAERDKDAELVRRLADEALSKSAMVDNLVAKLPGMGRTKAQQMTRIQELIQQNQLAADDLQQAHDKAIKQRDQVRHILKRVTCTALGIDEES
;
A
#
# COMPACT_ATOMS: atom_id res chain seq x y z
N LYS A 1 -1.31 -32.12 -67.70
CA LYS A 1 -1.43 -33.49 -67.16
C LYS A 1 -1.34 -33.35 -65.64
N MET A 2 -2.38 -33.36 -64.79
CA MET A 2 -3.81 -33.71 -64.80
C MET A 2 -4.48 -32.74 -63.79
N MET A 3 -5.53 -31.97 -64.12
CA MET A 3 -6.96 -32.24 -63.91
C MET A 3 -7.39 -33.34 -62.92
N ARG A 4 -8.16 -32.95 -61.88
CA ARG A 4 -9.41 -33.58 -61.35
C ARG A 4 -9.93 -32.71 -60.20
N GLU A 5 -11.06 -32.02 -60.33
CA GLU A 5 -12.47 -32.46 -60.28
C GLU A 5 -13.04 -32.73 -58.86
N ARG A 6 -13.87 -31.76 -58.44
CA ARG A 6 -15.22 -31.81 -57.83
C ARG A 6 -15.60 -32.99 -56.92
N GLN A 7 -16.14 -32.63 -55.74
CA GLN A 7 -17.50 -32.89 -55.20
C GLN A 7 -17.56 -32.21 -53.81
N GLY A 8 -18.55 -31.45 -53.37
CA GLY A 8 -19.99 -31.48 -53.63
C GLY A 8 -20.69 -32.17 -52.47
N SER A 9 -21.01 -31.47 -51.37
CA SER A 9 -21.95 -31.95 -50.35
C SER A 9 -22.76 -30.80 -49.79
N MET A 10 -23.98 -30.68 -50.30
CA MET A 10 -25.09 -29.97 -49.66
C MET A 10 -25.66 -30.88 -48.56
N THR A 11 -25.81 -30.35 -47.35
CA THR A 11 -26.69 -30.95 -46.34
C THR A 11 -27.57 -29.85 -45.79
N THR A 12 -28.85 -29.94 -46.12
CA THR A 12 -29.97 -29.12 -45.65
C THR A 12 -30.36 -29.47 -44.21
N ALA A 13 -30.95 -28.47 -43.54
CA ALA A 13 -31.37 -28.40 -42.14
C ALA A 13 -32.31 -29.52 -41.64
N PRO A 14 -32.57 -29.55 -40.32
CA PRO A 14 -33.85 -28.98 -39.91
C PRO A 14 -33.79 -28.06 -38.68
N GLU A 15 -34.75 -27.13 -38.66
CA GLU A 15 -35.20 -26.31 -37.54
C GLU A 15 -35.36 -27.12 -36.24
N GLN A 16 -34.84 -26.59 -35.14
CA GLN A 16 -35.36 -26.86 -33.80
C GLN A 16 -35.39 -25.57 -32.98
N GLY A 17 -36.62 -25.12 -32.71
CA GLY A 17 -37.09 -24.64 -31.41
C GLY A 17 -36.26 -23.61 -30.68
N ALA A 18 -36.63 -22.34 -30.86
CA ALA A 18 -36.30 -21.28 -29.92
C ALA A 18 -36.96 -21.55 -28.54
N THR A 19 -36.16 -22.00 -27.58
CA THR A 19 -36.43 -21.82 -26.15
C THR A 19 -35.58 -20.65 -25.66
N VAL A 20 -36.17 -19.45 -25.72
CA VAL A 20 -35.62 -18.26 -25.06
C VAL A 20 -35.97 -18.38 -23.58
N SER A 21 -35.07 -18.98 -22.80
CA SER A 21 -35.08 -18.84 -21.34
C SER A 21 -34.42 -17.51 -20.96
N PRO A 22 -35.05 -16.67 -20.11
CA PRO A 22 -34.43 -15.46 -19.60
C PRO A 22 -33.58 -15.84 -18.38
N GLU A 23 -32.39 -16.40 -18.64
CA GLU A 23 -31.41 -16.65 -17.59
C GLU A 23 -30.37 -15.53 -17.55
N GLY A 24 -30.22 -14.95 -16.36
CA GLY A 24 -28.97 -14.32 -15.95
C GLY A 24 -28.74 -12.89 -16.44
N LEU A 25 -29.55 -11.94 -15.96
CA LEU A 25 -29.01 -10.62 -15.66
C LEU A 25 -28.02 -10.79 -14.49
N GLU A 26 -26.83 -11.33 -14.76
CA GLU A 26 -25.71 -11.29 -13.84
C GLU A 26 -25.27 -9.82 -13.78
N THR A 27 -25.95 -9.06 -12.92
CA THR A 27 -25.36 -7.89 -12.30
C THR A 27 -24.11 -8.39 -11.59
N SER A 28 -22.95 -8.26 -12.24
CA SER A 28 -21.67 -8.21 -11.55
C SER A 28 -21.71 -6.98 -10.66
N VAL A 29 -22.41 -7.11 -9.53
CA VAL A 29 -22.25 -6.22 -8.38
C VAL A 29 -20.77 -6.38 -8.03
N GLY A 30 -20.00 -5.37 -8.42
CA GLY A 30 -18.56 -5.30 -8.21
C GLY A 30 -18.26 -5.74 -6.79
N GLU A 31 -17.55 -6.86 -6.69
CA GLU A 31 -17.03 -7.36 -5.44
C GLU A 31 -16.21 -6.24 -4.79
N ASN A 32 -16.75 -5.68 -3.72
CA ASN A 32 -16.07 -5.13 -2.56
C ASN A 32 -14.58 -4.80 -2.75
N ASP A 33 -14.26 -3.66 -3.35
CA ASP A 33 -13.04 -2.89 -3.01
C ASP A 33 -13.32 -2.07 -1.74
N GLU A 34 -13.68 -2.77 -0.66
CA GLU A 34 -13.57 -2.27 0.70
C GLU A 34 -12.23 -2.75 1.25
N ASN A 35 -11.17 -2.01 0.93
CA ASN A 35 -10.16 -1.58 1.90
C ASN A 35 -9.13 -0.66 1.21
N ASP A 36 -9.06 0.55 1.76
CA ASP A 36 -8.09 1.62 1.52
C ASP A 36 -8.27 2.46 0.24
N LYS A 37 -9.26 3.36 0.34
CA LYS A 37 -9.46 4.61 -0.43
C LYS A 37 -8.30 5.62 -0.32
N ILE A 38 -7.08 5.18 -0.07
CA ILE A 38 -5.93 6.08 -0.11
C ILE A 38 -5.53 6.15 -1.58
N ASP A 39 -5.53 7.35 -2.16
CA ASP A 39 -4.95 7.57 -3.49
C ASP A 39 -3.52 6.97 -3.45
N PRO A 40 -3.15 6.06 -4.36
CA PRO A 40 -1.83 5.41 -4.32
C PRO A 40 -0.68 6.43 -4.35
N ILE A 41 -0.93 7.66 -4.84
CA ILE A 41 0.02 8.78 -4.72
C ILE A 41 0.16 9.24 -3.27
N THR A 42 -0.95 9.37 -2.53
CA THR A 42 -0.93 9.69 -1.09
C THR A 42 -0.25 8.62 -0.28
N GLU A 43 -0.44 7.34 -0.59
CA GLU A 43 0.27 6.24 0.09
C GLU A 43 1.80 6.33 -0.11
N VAL A 44 2.25 6.66 -1.33
CA VAL A 44 3.67 6.93 -1.60
C VAL A 44 4.17 8.12 -0.80
N GLN A 45 3.40 9.21 -0.72
CA GLN A 45 3.76 10.39 0.08
C GLN A 45 3.90 10.06 1.56
N ASP A 46 2.92 9.39 2.15
CA ASP A 46 2.94 8.98 3.56
C ASP A 46 4.14 8.08 3.87
N THR A 47 4.51 7.19 2.95
CA THR A 47 5.67 6.31 3.10
C THR A 47 6.98 7.09 3.05
N ILE A 48 7.10 8.09 2.16
CA ILE A 48 8.28 8.97 2.07
C ILE A 48 8.41 9.85 3.32
N ASP A 49 7.30 10.37 3.84
CA ASP A 49 7.28 11.17 5.07
C ASP A 49 7.67 10.32 6.28
N SER A 50 7.15 9.09 6.38
CA SER A 50 7.53 8.12 7.41
C SER A 50 9.01 7.71 7.35
N LEU A 51 9.56 7.55 6.13
CA LEU A 51 10.99 7.32 5.93
C LEU A 51 11.81 8.52 6.42
N SER A 52 11.39 9.74 6.06
CA SER A 52 12.08 10.97 6.45
C SER A 52 12.10 11.14 7.96
N LEU A 53 10.95 10.95 8.62
CA LEU A 53 10.83 11.04 10.09
C LEU A 53 11.72 10.00 10.79
N SER A 54 11.67 8.74 10.35
CA SER A 54 12.52 7.69 10.90
C SER A 54 14.01 8.02 10.73
N LEU A 55 14.42 8.51 9.56
CA LEU A 55 15.81 8.89 9.33
C LEU A 55 16.25 10.06 10.23
N PHE A 56 15.39 11.06 10.46
CA PHE A 56 15.69 12.15 11.39
C PHE A 56 15.79 11.68 12.85
N GLU A 57 14.87 10.85 13.30
CA GLU A 57 14.90 10.28 14.65
C GLU A 57 16.13 9.39 14.85
N ALA A 58 16.47 8.60 13.84
CA ALA A 58 17.59 7.69 13.90
C ALA A 58 18.94 8.46 13.86
N LEU A 59 19.06 9.52 13.05
CA LEU A 59 20.22 10.43 13.09
C LEU A 59 20.33 11.19 14.42
N ARG A 60 19.19 11.58 15.00
CA ARG A 60 19.16 12.20 16.33
C ARG A 60 19.62 11.21 17.40
N GLY A 61 19.14 9.97 17.36
CA GLY A 61 19.57 8.91 18.26
C GLY A 61 21.06 8.60 18.11
N LEU A 62 21.59 8.55 16.89
CA LEU A 62 23.02 8.38 16.63
C LEU A 62 23.83 9.56 17.18
N ARG A 63 23.38 10.80 16.98
CA ARG A 63 24.03 11.98 17.55
C ARG A 63 24.06 11.93 19.08
N ASP A 64 22.93 11.57 19.69
CA ASP A 64 22.81 11.52 21.15
C ASP A 64 23.64 10.36 21.74
N ALA A 65 23.83 9.26 20.99
CA ALA A 65 24.70 8.13 21.37
C ALA A 65 26.21 8.43 21.19
N VAL A 66 26.60 9.05 20.08
CA VAL A 66 28.01 9.31 19.72
C VAL A 66 28.58 10.55 20.42
N ALA A 67 27.71 11.47 20.89
CA ALA A 67 28.15 12.71 21.51
C ALA A 67 27.22 13.16 22.67
N PRO A 68 27.16 12.40 23.79
CA PRO A 68 26.33 12.76 24.94
C PRO A 68 26.67 14.16 25.49
N GLU A 69 27.93 14.59 25.35
CA GLU A 69 28.43 15.87 25.89
C GLU A 69 28.02 17.09 25.05
N SER A 70 27.62 16.89 23.79
CA SER A 70 27.20 17.97 22.89
C SER A 70 25.77 18.44 23.16
N ALA A 71 24.91 17.55 23.69
CA ALA A 71 23.51 17.87 24.00
C ALA A 71 23.40 18.78 25.24
N VAL A 72 24.32 18.64 26.21
CA VAL A 72 24.33 19.40 27.46
C VAL A 72 24.71 20.87 27.25
N ALA A 73 25.49 21.19 26.21
CA ALA A 73 25.94 22.56 25.94
C ALA A 73 24.84 23.51 25.42
N THR A 74 23.67 23.00 24.97
CA THR A 74 22.66 23.82 24.26
C THR A 74 21.46 24.23 25.14
N MET A 75 21.31 23.67 26.34
CA MET A 75 20.23 24.01 27.29
C MET A 75 20.89 24.64 28.53
N GLY A 76 20.83 25.96 28.63
CA GLY A 76 21.73 26.74 29.48
C GLY A 76 21.70 26.41 30.99
N GLY A 77 22.89 26.48 31.58
CA GLY A 77 23.08 26.96 32.95
C GLY A 77 22.90 25.96 34.08
N ALA A 78 23.80 24.97 34.19
CA ALA A 78 24.18 24.40 35.48
C ALA A 78 25.58 23.77 35.34
N ASN A 79 26.41 23.96 36.37
CA ASN A 79 27.83 23.60 36.43
C ASN A 79 28.21 22.31 35.67
N PRO A 80 29.29 22.32 34.86
CA PRO A 80 29.99 21.09 34.48
C PRO A 80 30.75 20.62 35.72
N ALA A 81 30.05 20.06 36.70
CA ALA A 81 30.69 19.08 37.56
C ALA A 81 31.06 17.94 36.63
N THR A 82 32.32 17.94 36.23
CA THR A 82 33.06 16.84 35.63
C THR A 82 32.54 15.50 36.14
N VAL A 83 31.61 14.90 35.39
CA VAL A 83 31.40 13.45 35.44
C VAL A 83 32.52 12.86 34.58
N ASP A 84 33.75 13.14 34.99
CA ASP A 84 34.95 12.37 34.67
C ASP A 84 34.90 11.12 35.54
N GLN A 85 33.74 10.45 35.56
CA GLN A 85 33.61 9.13 36.13
C GLN A 85 34.25 8.20 35.12
N ASP A 86 35.58 8.20 35.17
CA ASP A 86 36.34 7.03 34.75
C ASP A 86 35.56 5.80 35.23
N PRO A 87 35.12 4.92 34.32
CA PRO A 87 34.29 3.80 34.70
C PRO A 87 35.02 2.99 35.77
N ASP A 88 34.38 2.79 36.91
CA ASP A 88 35.02 2.20 38.08
C ASP A 88 35.32 0.72 37.79
N TYR A 89 36.61 0.42 37.65
CA TYR A 89 37.10 -0.92 37.35
C TYR A 89 36.78 -1.88 38.50
N ASP A 90 36.85 -1.42 39.74
CA ASP A 90 36.61 -2.25 40.92
C ASP A 90 35.11 -2.57 41.04
N GLU A 91 34.25 -1.60 40.74
CA GLU A 91 32.80 -1.80 40.66
C GLU A 91 32.42 -2.83 39.58
N PHE A 92 33.03 -2.74 38.40
CA PHE A 92 32.81 -3.72 37.33
C PHE A 92 33.24 -5.13 37.73
N LEU A 93 34.40 -5.29 38.37
CA LEU A 93 34.84 -6.60 38.86
C LEU A 93 33.89 -7.16 39.92
N LEU A 94 33.41 -6.32 40.84
CA LEU A 94 32.41 -6.70 41.83
C LEU A 94 31.12 -7.16 41.15
N ALA A 95 30.61 -6.41 40.17
CA ALA A 95 29.42 -6.78 39.40
C ALA A 95 29.61 -8.13 38.66
N TYR A 96 30.75 -8.32 37.99
CA TYR A 96 31.08 -9.58 37.30
C TYR A 96 31.12 -10.77 38.28
N HIS A 97 31.77 -10.62 39.43
CA HIS A 97 31.86 -11.68 40.45
C HIS A 97 30.52 -11.99 41.11
N ASN A 98 29.65 -10.98 41.22
CA ASN A 98 28.28 -11.15 41.70
C ASN A 98 27.35 -11.79 40.65
N GLY A 99 27.85 -12.05 39.44
CA GLY A 99 27.09 -12.67 38.36
C GLY A 99 26.11 -11.71 37.67
N ASP A 100 26.41 -10.41 37.68
CA ASP A 100 25.62 -9.43 36.95
C ASP A 100 25.57 -9.78 35.45
N VAL A 101 24.36 -9.70 34.88
CA VAL A 101 24.07 -10.17 33.52
C VAL A 101 24.81 -9.31 32.50
N GLU A 102 24.87 -8.00 32.71
CA GLU A 102 25.52 -7.07 31.78
C GLU A 102 27.04 -7.21 31.83
N ALA A 103 27.63 -7.24 33.02
CA ALA A 103 29.06 -7.44 33.19
C ALA A 103 29.54 -8.79 32.63
N THR A 104 28.80 -9.87 32.88
CA THR A 104 29.14 -11.20 32.34
C THR A 104 28.98 -11.27 30.83
N ALA A 105 27.92 -10.70 30.26
CA ALA A 105 27.73 -10.63 28.82
C ALA A 105 28.85 -9.87 28.11
N LEU A 106 29.33 -8.76 28.69
CA LEU A 106 30.44 -7.97 28.16
C LEU A 106 31.74 -8.79 28.07
N VAL A 107 32.05 -9.54 29.14
CA VAL A 107 33.23 -10.41 29.20
C VAL A 107 33.11 -11.59 28.22
N ILE A 108 31.93 -12.22 28.15
CA ILE A 108 31.67 -13.32 27.20
C ILE A 108 31.86 -12.84 25.76
N LYS A 109 31.30 -11.68 25.41
CA LYS A 109 31.42 -11.09 24.06
C LYS A 109 32.88 -10.82 23.67
N ALA A 110 33.74 -10.55 24.65
CA ALA A 110 35.16 -10.28 24.43
C ALA A 110 36.08 -11.50 24.49
N GLY A 111 35.55 -12.71 24.70
CA GLY A 111 36.32 -13.96 24.72
C GLY A 111 36.34 -14.69 26.07
N GLY A 112 35.49 -14.28 27.03
CA GLY A 112 35.20 -15.04 28.24
C GLY A 112 36.20 -14.91 29.39
N ALA A 113 37.25 -14.10 29.23
CA ALA A 113 38.21 -13.79 30.30
C ALA A 113 38.01 -12.36 30.81
N PRO A 114 37.86 -12.15 32.13
CA PRO A 114 37.71 -10.80 32.68
C PRO A 114 39.00 -9.99 32.45
N PRO A 115 38.89 -8.66 32.25
CA PRO A 115 40.05 -7.79 32.15
C PRO A 115 40.92 -7.91 33.41
N ARG A 116 42.24 -7.99 33.22
CA ARG A 116 43.20 -8.13 34.34
C ARG A 116 43.77 -6.80 34.80
N THR A 117 43.71 -5.80 33.93
CA THR A 117 44.20 -4.45 34.18
C THR A 117 43.12 -3.44 33.83
N ARG A 118 43.21 -2.26 34.45
CA ARG A 118 42.34 -1.12 34.15
C ARG A 118 42.41 -0.72 32.67
N GLU A 119 43.59 -0.78 32.07
CA GLU A 119 43.77 -0.50 30.63
C GLU A 119 43.02 -1.51 29.75
N ASP A 120 43.04 -2.79 30.12
CA ASP A 120 42.29 -3.82 29.39
C ASP A 120 40.78 -3.62 29.51
N TYR A 121 40.31 -3.17 30.68
CA TYR A 121 38.92 -2.80 30.89
C TYR A 121 38.49 -1.59 30.03
N LEU A 122 39.31 -0.54 29.95
CA LEU A 122 39.02 0.60 29.08
C LEU A 122 38.98 0.18 27.59
N LYS A 123 39.91 -0.66 27.13
CA LYS A 123 39.87 -1.21 25.77
C LYS A 123 38.61 -2.04 25.53
N LEU A 124 38.19 -2.82 26.52
CA LEU A 124 36.97 -3.63 26.47
C LEU A 124 35.72 -2.75 26.35
N LEU A 125 35.63 -1.68 27.14
CA LEU A 125 34.53 -0.72 27.07
C LEU A 125 34.47 0.00 25.73
N VAL A 126 35.59 0.56 25.26
CA VAL A 126 35.65 1.24 23.95
C VAL A 126 35.24 0.30 22.81
N ARG A 127 35.63 -0.97 22.90
CA ARG A 127 35.21 -1.98 21.91
C ARG A 127 33.70 -2.26 22.01
N ALA A 128 33.17 -2.44 23.22
CA ALA A 128 31.76 -2.69 23.43
C ALA A 128 30.88 -1.51 22.98
N GLU A 129 31.33 -0.27 23.19
CA GLU A 129 30.69 0.95 22.72
C GLU A 129 30.69 1.01 21.19
N ARG A 130 31.84 0.81 20.54
CA ARG A 130 31.93 0.74 19.07
C ARG A 130 31.03 -0.33 18.47
N ASP A 131 30.92 -1.50 19.12
CA ASP A 131 30.04 -2.56 18.67
C ASP A 131 28.56 -2.16 18.79
N LYS A 132 28.17 -1.44 19.86
CA LYS A 132 26.81 -0.89 20.02
C LYS A 132 26.50 0.12 18.93
N ASP A 133 27.42 1.04 18.65
CA ASP A 133 27.27 2.03 17.59
C ASP A 133 27.16 1.38 16.20
N ALA A 134 28.02 0.40 15.92
CA ALA A 134 27.98 -0.35 14.67
C ALA A 134 26.65 -1.09 14.50
N GLU A 135 26.11 -1.66 15.59
CA GLU A 135 24.80 -2.30 15.58
C GLU A 135 23.66 -1.30 15.35
N LEU A 136 23.70 -0.13 16.01
CA LEU A 136 22.73 0.94 15.81
C LEU A 136 22.72 1.42 14.36
N VAL A 137 23.90 1.73 13.80
CA VAL A 137 24.06 2.16 12.41
C VAL A 137 23.57 1.09 11.44
N ARG A 138 23.86 -0.19 11.73
CA ARG A 138 23.40 -1.30 10.89
C ARG A 138 21.88 -1.40 10.88
N ARG A 139 21.22 -1.35 12.05
CA ARG A 139 19.76 -1.38 12.14
C ARG A 139 19.12 -0.21 11.38
N LEU A 140 19.70 0.98 11.51
CA LEU A 140 19.26 2.19 10.79
C LEU A 140 19.39 2.02 9.27
N ALA A 141 20.52 1.48 8.81
CA ALA A 141 20.74 1.18 7.40
C ALA A 141 19.73 0.14 6.88
N ASP A 142 19.49 -0.93 7.63
CA ASP A 142 18.53 -1.98 7.27
C ASP A 142 17.10 -1.41 7.18
N GLU A 143 16.69 -0.55 8.14
CA GLU A 143 15.39 0.12 8.10
C GLU A 143 15.25 1.06 6.90
N ALA A 144 16.27 1.89 6.64
CA ALA A 144 16.28 2.81 5.52
C ALA A 144 16.19 2.08 4.17
N LEU A 145 16.94 0.97 4.02
CA LEU A 145 16.86 0.12 2.83
C LEU A 145 15.50 -0.54 2.68
N SER A 146 14.93 -1.07 3.76
CA SER A 146 13.61 -1.70 3.75
C SER A 146 12.52 -0.71 3.35
N LYS A 147 12.52 0.50 3.92
CA LYS A 147 11.55 1.55 3.60
C LYS A 147 11.76 2.11 2.19
N SER A 148 13.01 2.27 1.74
CA SER A 148 13.31 2.64 0.35
C SER A 148 12.76 1.62 -0.64
N ALA A 149 12.96 0.33 -0.38
CA ALA A 149 12.41 -0.74 -1.21
C ALA A 149 10.87 -0.74 -1.20
N MET A 150 10.24 -0.37 -0.09
CA MET A 150 8.79 -0.19 -0.02
C MET A 150 8.31 0.94 -0.95
N VAL A 151 8.98 2.09 -0.91
CA VAL A 151 8.70 3.21 -1.84
C VAL A 151 8.86 2.76 -3.30
N ASP A 152 9.94 2.06 -3.63
CA ASP A 152 10.16 1.56 -5.00
C ASP A 152 9.03 0.63 -5.46
N ASN A 153 8.58 -0.27 -4.58
CA ASN A 153 7.47 -1.17 -4.86
C ASN A 153 6.15 -0.43 -5.04
N LEU A 154 5.88 0.62 -4.25
CA LEU A 154 4.68 1.45 -4.40
C LEU A 154 4.72 2.23 -5.71
N VAL A 155 5.85 2.86 -6.03
CA VAL A 155 6.06 3.59 -7.29
C VAL A 155 5.88 2.66 -8.49
N ALA A 156 6.39 1.43 -8.44
CA ALA A 156 6.22 0.44 -9.50
C ALA A 156 4.75 0.02 -9.70
N LYS A 157 3.93 0.08 -8.65
CA LYS A 157 2.49 -0.23 -8.70
C LYS A 157 1.62 0.94 -9.15
N LEU A 158 2.17 2.15 -9.32
CA LEU A 158 1.38 3.32 -9.68
C LEU A 158 0.70 3.14 -11.05
N PRO A 159 -0.63 3.34 -11.14
CA PRO A 159 -1.36 3.16 -12.37
C PRO A 159 -0.90 4.17 -13.42
N GLY A 160 -0.65 3.69 -14.63
CA GLY A 160 -0.28 4.55 -15.76
C GLY A 160 1.19 4.97 -15.84
N MET A 161 2.06 4.50 -14.94
CA MET A 161 3.53 4.71 -15.01
C MET A 161 4.15 4.29 -16.35
N GLY A 162 3.61 3.25 -17.00
CA GLY A 162 4.09 2.79 -18.31
C GLY A 162 3.53 3.55 -19.52
N ARG A 163 2.64 4.53 -19.31
CA ARG A 163 1.97 5.23 -20.42
C ARG A 163 2.61 6.59 -20.66
N THR A 164 2.81 6.94 -21.93
CA THR A 164 3.18 8.31 -22.29
C THR A 164 1.99 9.24 -22.16
N LYS A 165 2.24 10.54 -21.99
CA LYS A 165 1.20 11.58 -21.98
C LYS A 165 0.27 11.48 -23.20
N ALA A 166 0.83 11.23 -24.39
CA ALA A 166 0.05 11.10 -25.62
C ALA A 166 -0.92 9.91 -25.56
N GLN A 167 -0.43 8.74 -25.13
CA GLN A 167 -1.27 7.54 -24.95
C GLN A 167 -2.37 7.77 -23.90
N GLN A 168 -2.05 8.46 -22.81
CA GLN A 168 -3.04 8.82 -21.78
C GLN A 168 -4.13 9.74 -22.36
N MET A 169 -3.75 10.76 -23.13
CA MET A 169 -4.72 11.66 -23.77
C MET A 169 -5.60 10.94 -24.79
N THR A 170 -5.05 10.05 -25.61
CA THR A 170 -5.83 9.23 -26.53
C THR A 170 -6.83 8.35 -25.77
N ARG A 171 -6.38 7.70 -24.68
CA ARG A 171 -7.26 6.88 -23.85
C ARG A 171 -8.38 7.70 -23.20
N ILE A 172 -8.10 8.92 -22.76
CA ILE A 172 -9.10 9.83 -22.20
C ILE A 172 -10.15 10.18 -23.27
N GLN A 173 -9.72 10.49 -24.49
CA GLN A 173 -10.65 10.80 -25.59
C GLN A 173 -11.55 9.61 -25.94
N GLU A 174 -10.99 8.40 -26.01
CA GLU A 174 -11.77 7.16 -26.21
C GLU A 174 -12.83 6.99 -25.11
N LEU A 175 -12.44 7.16 -23.84
CA LEU A 175 -13.37 7.03 -22.72
C LEU A 175 -14.47 8.09 -22.74
N ILE A 176 -14.15 9.33 -23.14
CA ILE A 176 -15.15 10.39 -23.31
C ILE A 176 -16.16 9.99 -24.40
N GLN A 177 -15.69 9.47 -25.54
CA GLN A 177 -16.56 9.04 -26.62
C GLN A 177 -17.44 7.86 -26.20
N GLN A 178 -16.87 6.88 -25.49
CA GLN A 178 -17.64 5.73 -24.97
C GLN A 178 -18.70 6.17 -23.97
N ASN A 179 -18.39 7.11 -23.08
CA ASN A 179 -19.37 7.66 -22.14
C ASN A 179 -20.50 8.42 -22.84
N GLN A 180 -20.19 9.16 -23.92
CA GLN A 180 -21.21 9.84 -24.71
C GLN A 180 -22.17 8.84 -25.37
N LEU A 181 -21.63 7.79 -26.01
CA LEU A 181 -22.45 6.74 -26.62
C LEU A 181 -23.31 6.01 -25.57
N ALA A 182 -22.73 5.66 -24.43
CA ALA A 182 -23.47 5.03 -23.34
C ALA A 182 -24.59 5.94 -22.79
N ALA A 183 -24.35 7.26 -22.72
CA ALA A 183 -25.37 8.22 -22.30
C ALA A 183 -26.52 8.31 -23.31
N ASP A 184 -26.22 8.32 -24.61
CA ASP A 184 -27.24 8.34 -25.67
C ASP A 184 -28.08 7.05 -25.66
N ASP A 185 -27.44 5.89 -25.50
CA ASP A 185 -28.11 4.60 -25.40
C ASP A 185 -29.03 4.54 -24.17
N LEU A 186 -28.55 5.05 -23.03
CA LEU A 186 -29.33 5.13 -21.80
C LEU A 186 -30.53 6.07 -21.96
N GLN A 187 -30.36 7.22 -22.62
CA GLN A 187 -31.45 8.15 -22.92
C GLN A 187 -32.51 7.48 -23.82
N GLN A 188 -32.08 6.79 -24.88
CA GLN A 188 -33.00 6.08 -25.76
C GLN A 188 -33.76 4.96 -25.04
N ALA A 189 -33.08 4.20 -24.18
CA ALA A 189 -33.69 3.15 -23.37
C ALA A 189 -34.74 3.75 -22.40
N HIS A 190 -34.41 4.87 -21.77
CA HIS A 190 -35.31 5.59 -20.88
C HIS A 190 -36.56 6.12 -21.61
N ASP A 191 -36.38 6.73 -22.78
CA ASP A 191 -37.51 7.22 -23.59
C ASP A 191 -38.43 6.09 -24.06
N LYS A 192 -37.86 4.93 -24.43
CA LYS A 192 -38.62 3.73 -24.75
C LYS A 192 -39.42 3.24 -23.53
N ALA A 193 -38.79 3.19 -22.36
CA ALA A 193 -39.44 2.78 -21.12
C ALA A 193 -40.59 3.72 -20.73
N ILE A 194 -40.42 5.05 -20.89
CA ILE A 194 -41.51 6.03 -20.67
C ILE A 194 -42.68 5.74 -21.60
N LYS A 195 -42.43 5.58 -22.91
CA LYS A 195 -43.50 5.29 -23.88
C LYS A 195 -44.27 4.02 -23.53
N GLN A 196 -43.56 2.95 -23.16
CA GLN A 196 -44.19 1.69 -22.74
C GLN A 196 -45.00 1.87 -21.45
N ARG A 197 -44.46 2.56 -20.45
CA ARG A 197 -45.18 2.88 -19.21
C ARG A 197 -46.47 3.64 -19.48
N ASP A 198 -46.41 4.66 -20.34
CA ASP A 198 -47.57 5.51 -20.63
C ASP A 198 -48.64 4.74 -21.43
N GLN A 199 -48.23 3.84 -22.34
CA GLN A 199 -49.14 2.90 -23.01
C GLN A 199 -49.85 1.97 -22.02
N VAL A 200 -49.09 1.33 -21.11
CA VAL A 200 -49.66 0.46 -20.08
C VAL A 200 -50.61 1.25 -19.18
N ARG A 201 -50.24 2.47 -18.78
CA ARG A 201 -51.09 3.34 -17.95
C ARG A 201 -52.39 3.70 -18.66
N HIS A 202 -52.36 4.00 -19.96
CA HIS A 202 -53.55 4.27 -20.76
C HIS A 202 -54.46 3.04 -20.87
N ILE A 203 -53.90 1.87 -21.18
CA ILE A 203 -54.64 0.60 -21.22
C ILE A 203 -55.29 0.31 -19.87
N LEU A 204 -54.53 0.44 -18.78
CA LEU A 204 -55.02 0.20 -17.43
C LEU A 204 -56.17 1.14 -17.08
N LYS A 205 -56.04 2.45 -17.40
CA LYS A 205 -57.11 3.43 -17.20
C LYS A 205 -58.38 3.01 -17.94
N ARG A 206 -58.28 2.70 -19.23
CA ARG A 206 -59.41 2.27 -20.06
C ARG A 206 -60.09 1.02 -19.50
N VAL A 207 -59.32 -0.03 -19.21
CA VAL A 207 -59.84 -1.29 -18.65
C VAL A 207 -60.54 -1.04 -17.31
N THR A 208 -59.97 -0.19 -16.47
CA THR A 208 -60.55 0.15 -15.17
C THR A 208 -61.86 0.91 -15.32
N CYS A 209 -61.92 1.93 -16.20
CA CYS A 209 -63.15 2.67 -16.48
C CYS A 209 -64.26 1.76 -17.02
N THR A 210 -63.95 0.90 -17.99
CA THR A 210 -64.90 -0.08 -18.52
C THR A 210 -65.38 -1.06 -17.44
N ALA A 211 -64.48 -1.56 -16.59
CA ALA A 211 -64.84 -2.47 -15.50
C ALA A 211 -65.72 -1.81 -14.43
N LEU A 212 -65.57 -0.51 -14.21
CA LEU A 212 -66.39 0.28 -13.28
C LEU A 212 -67.69 0.80 -13.90
N GLY A 213 -67.94 0.57 -15.20
CA GLY A 213 -69.10 1.11 -15.91
C GLY A 213 -69.11 2.64 -16.02
N ILE A 214 -67.92 3.26 -15.93
CA ILE A 214 -67.76 4.70 -16.13
C ILE A 214 -67.52 4.92 -17.62
N ASP A 215 -68.56 5.32 -18.34
CA ASP A 215 -68.39 5.83 -19.70
C ASP A 215 -67.57 7.12 -19.62
N GLU A 216 -66.39 7.13 -20.25
CA GLU A 216 -65.57 8.34 -20.36
C GLU A 216 -66.37 9.35 -21.21
N GLU A 217 -67.05 10.30 -20.56
CA GLU A 217 -67.63 11.47 -21.23
C GLU A 217 -66.52 12.16 -22.04
N SER A 218 -66.69 12.16 -23.37
CA SER A 218 -65.73 12.67 -24.34
C SER A 218 -65.62 14.20 -24.31
#